data_AF-A0AAV0NEZ3-F1
#
_entry.id   AF-A0AAV0NEZ3-F1
#
_cell.length_a   1.000
_cell.length_b   1.000
_cell.length_c   1.000
_cell.angle_alpha   90.00
_cell.angle_beta   90.00
_cell.angle_gamma   90.00
#
_symmetry.space_group_name_H-M   'P 1'
#
loop_
_entity.id
_entity.type
_entity.pdbx_description
1 polymer ?
#
loop_
_entity_poly.entity_id
_entity_poly.type
_entity_poly.pdbx_seq_one_letter_code
_entity_poly.pdbx_strand_id
1 'polypeptide(L)'
;MTFNGEDLLDEALSFAAKSLKSIGLPTHEKISPSFQKQIDFALRLPAWKCPPRSLARHSIDNFYLEDSTLNQNLLTFAKLDFNMVQSFHQQELRELSE
;
A
#
# COMPACT_ATOMS: atom_id res chain seq x y z
N MET A 1 -3.04 -13.41 5.90
CA MET A 1 -2.42 -14.73 6.03
C MET A 1 -3.57 -15.60 6.47
N THR A 2 -4.02 -16.58 5.68
CA THR A 2 -5.15 -17.44 6.07
C THR A 2 -4.60 -18.84 6.10
N PHE A 3 -4.63 -19.48 7.26
CA PHE A 3 -4.24 -20.88 7.40
C PHE A 3 -5.47 -21.77 7.39
N ASN A 4 -5.33 -22.99 6.87
CA ASN A 4 -6.43 -23.96 6.89
C ASN A 4 -6.88 -24.20 8.34
N GLY A 5 -8.14 -23.90 8.64
CA GLY A 5 -8.72 -23.98 9.98
C GLY A 5 -8.92 -22.64 10.72
N GLU A 6 -8.62 -21.50 10.08
CA GLU A 6 -8.83 -20.15 10.65
C GLU A 6 -10.10 -19.47 10.12
N ASP A 7 -11.27 -20.13 10.25
CA ASP A 7 -12.55 -19.61 9.75
C ASP A 7 -12.88 -18.20 10.27
N LEU A 8 -12.46 -17.88 11.50
CA LEU A 8 -12.62 -16.56 12.12
C LEU A 8 -11.86 -15.46 11.35
N LEU A 9 -10.68 -15.77 10.83
CA LEU A 9 -9.87 -14.79 10.11
C LEU A 9 -10.43 -14.52 8.72
N ASP A 10 -10.98 -15.55 8.07
CA ASP A 10 -11.70 -15.40 6.82
C ASP A 10 -12.98 -14.58 7.00
N GLU A 11 -13.72 -14.79 8.09
CA GLU A 11 -14.89 -13.98 8.44
C GLU A 11 -14.51 -12.52 8.72
N ALA A 12 -13.45 -12.28 9.51
CA ALA A 12 -12.95 -10.95 9.80
C ALA A 12 -12.50 -10.20 8.53
N LEU A 13 -11.83 -10.90 7.60
CA LEU A 13 -11.41 -10.32 6.32
C LEU A 13 -12.61 -10.00 5.42
N SER A 14 -13.61 -10.88 5.39
CA SER A 14 -14.88 -10.66 4.67
C SER A 14 -15.64 -9.45 5.24
N PHE A 15 -15.73 -9.35 6.56
CA PHE A 15 -16.33 -8.22 7.25
C PHE A 15 -15.61 -6.91 6.92
N ALA A 16 -14.29 -6.87 7.12
CA ALA A 16 -13.48 -5.67 6.84
C ALA A 16 -13.60 -5.23 5.39
N ALA A 17 -13.55 -6.16 4.43
CA ALA A 17 -13.69 -5.83 3.00
C ALA A 17 -15.08 -5.25 2.67
N LYS A 18 -16.17 -5.77 3.25
CA LYS A 18 -17.52 -5.23 3.07
C LYS A 18 -17.63 -3.82 3.65
N SER A 19 -17.11 -3.62 4.86
CA SER A 19 -17.14 -2.33 5.55
C SER A 19 -16.35 -1.26 4.80
N LEU A 20 -15.13 -1.58 4.34
CA LEU A 20 -14.31 -0.66 3.54
C LEU A 20 -14.96 -0.28 2.21
N LYS A 21 -15.62 -1.24 1.53
CA LYS A 21 -16.40 -0.96 0.32
C LYS A 21 -17.55 0.00 0.59
N SER A 22 -18.25 -0.16 1.72
CA SER A 22 -19.33 0.74 2.12
C SER A 22 -18.82 2.16 2.39
N ILE A 23 -17.70 2.30 3.11
CA ILE A 23 -17.09 3.60 3.44
C ILE A 23 -16.65 4.34 2.18
N GLY A 24 -16.12 3.64 1.17
CA GLY A 24 -15.71 4.23 -0.10
C GLY A 24 -16.87 4.63 -1.04
N LEU A 25 -18.13 4.43 -0.65
CA LEU A 25 -19.27 4.85 -1.47
C LEU A 25 -19.45 6.38 -1.41
N PRO A 26 -19.91 7.02 -2.50
CA PRO A 26 -20.15 8.48 -2.55
C PRO A 26 -21.20 9.00 -1.55
N THR A 27 -21.91 8.10 -0.88
CA THR A 27 -22.99 8.38 0.07
C THR A 27 -22.52 8.64 1.50
N HIS A 28 -21.29 8.25 1.86
CA HIS A 28 -20.70 8.57 3.15
C HIS A 28 -20.05 9.97 3.15
N GLU A 29 -19.83 10.56 4.34
CA GLU A 29 -19.05 11.81 4.47
C GLU A 29 -17.82 11.76 3.57
N LYS A 30 -17.52 12.87 2.88
CA LYS A 30 -16.43 12.94 1.90
C LYS A 30 -15.11 12.60 2.57
N ILE A 31 -14.68 11.35 2.45
CA ILE A 31 -13.34 10.92 2.83
C ILE A 31 -12.31 11.60 1.94
N SER A 32 -11.10 11.80 2.47
CA SER A 32 -10.04 12.44 1.69
C SER A 32 -9.69 11.58 0.46
N PRO A 33 -9.26 12.22 -0.65
CA PRO A 33 -8.76 11.48 -1.81
C PRO A 33 -7.63 10.50 -1.47
N SER A 34 -6.72 10.83 -0.55
CA SER A 34 -5.75 9.88 0.01
C SER A 34 -6.44 8.66 0.58
N PHE A 35 -7.37 8.86 1.51
CA PHE A 35 -8.00 7.75 2.20
C PHE A 35 -8.77 6.83 1.24
N GLN A 36 -9.42 7.40 0.22
CA GLN A 36 -10.03 6.61 -0.85
C GLN A 36 -8.99 5.75 -1.58
N LYS A 37 -7.84 6.31 -1.98
CA LYS A 37 -6.77 5.54 -2.62
C LYS A 37 -6.25 4.41 -1.74
N GLN A 38 -6.20 4.62 -0.42
CA GLN A 38 -5.78 3.59 0.54
C GLN A 38 -6.80 2.44 0.61
N ILE A 39 -8.09 2.76 0.65
CA ILE A 39 -9.18 1.78 0.59
C ILE A 39 -9.08 0.97 -0.71
N ASP A 40 -8.96 1.65 -1.85
CA ASP A 40 -8.88 1.01 -3.16
C ASP A 40 -7.65 0.09 -3.27
N PHE A 41 -6.51 0.51 -2.72
CA PHE A 41 -5.30 -0.30 -2.68
C PHE A 41 -5.46 -1.53 -1.79
N ALA A 42 -5.97 -1.37 -0.56
CA ALA A 42 -6.13 -2.47 0.38
C ALA A 42 -7.14 -3.53 -0.12
N LEU A 43 -8.22 -3.10 -0.78
CA LEU A 43 -9.22 -3.99 -1.37
C LEU A 43 -8.69 -4.74 -2.60
N ARG A 44 -7.82 -4.11 -3.39
CA ARG A 44 -7.21 -4.73 -4.58
C ARG A 44 -6.05 -5.66 -4.22
N LEU A 45 -5.15 -5.23 -3.34
CA LEU A 45 -3.96 -5.97 -2.96
C LEU A 45 -3.66 -5.76 -1.47
N PRO A 46 -4.06 -6.71 -0.61
CA PRO A 46 -3.77 -6.65 0.81
C PRO A 46 -2.26 -6.57 1.07
N ALA A 47 -1.85 -5.81 2.10
CA ALA A 47 -0.43 -5.57 2.41
C ALA A 47 0.39 -6.87 2.52
N TRP A 48 -0.17 -7.92 3.12
CA TRP A 48 0.50 -9.22 3.30
C TRP A 48 0.65 -10.04 2.00
N LYS A 49 -0.06 -9.67 0.93
CA LYS A 49 0.09 -10.25 -0.40
C LYS A 49 0.93 -9.37 -1.33
N CYS A 50 1.35 -8.19 -0.86
CA CYS A 50 2.07 -7.22 -1.68
C CYS A 50 3.58 -7.44 -1.56
N PRO A 51 4.32 -7.49 -2.68
CA PRO A 51 5.77 -7.47 -2.63
C PRO A 51 6.25 -6.25 -1.83
N PRO A 52 7.23 -6.39 -0.91
CA PRO A 52 7.66 -5.30 -0.04
C PRO A 52 8.03 -4.02 -0.79
N ARG A 53 8.66 -4.14 -1.96
CA ARG A 53 9.03 -2.99 -2.80
C ARG A 53 7.82 -2.29 -3.41
N SER A 54 6.81 -3.03 -3.87
CA SER A 54 5.57 -2.46 -4.39
C SER A 54 4.77 -1.75 -3.28
N LEU A 55 4.73 -2.34 -2.09
CA LEU A 55 4.09 -1.73 -0.92
C LEU A 55 4.82 -0.45 -0.51
N ALA A 56 6.15 -0.47 -0.43
CA ALA A 56 6.97 0.69 -0.11
C ALA A 56 6.73 1.84 -1.10
N ARG A 57 6.69 1.55 -2.41
CA ARG A 57 6.40 2.55 -3.44
C ARG A 57 5.04 3.20 -3.26
N HIS A 58 3.99 2.37 -3.15
CA HIS A 58 2.64 2.87 -2.94
C HIS A 58 2.57 3.77 -1.70
N SER A 59 3.32 3.40 -0.65
CA SER A 59 3.31 4.14 0.59
C SER A 59 3.99 5.49 0.52
N ILE A 60 5.15 5.56 -0.13
CA ILE A 60 5.86 6.82 -0.38
C ILE A 60 4.97 7.77 -1.20
N ASP A 61 4.26 7.26 -2.20
CA ASP A 61 3.47 8.06 -3.15
C ASP A 61 2.11 8.51 -2.58
N ASN A 62 1.47 7.74 -1.70
CA ASN A 62 0.07 7.98 -1.30
C ASN A 62 -0.15 8.20 0.21
N PHE A 63 0.68 7.66 1.10
CA PHE A 63 0.49 7.85 2.55
C PHE A 63 1.30 9.04 3.06
N TYR A 64 2.53 9.21 2.60
CA TYR A 64 3.46 10.18 3.19
C TYR A 64 3.34 11.62 2.66
N LEU A 65 2.67 11.83 1.52
CA LEU A 65 2.54 13.16 0.91
C LEU A 65 1.37 13.98 1.46
N GLU A 66 0.35 13.34 2.03
CA GLU A 66 -0.91 13.98 2.39
C GLU A 66 -1.08 14.18 3.92
N ASP A 67 -0.16 13.67 4.73
CA ASP A 67 -0.21 13.81 6.19
C ASP A 67 0.85 14.80 6.70
N SER A 68 0.40 15.97 7.12
CA SER A 68 1.26 17.04 7.66
C SER A 68 1.89 16.69 9.01
N THR A 69 1.43 15.63 9.68
CA THR A 69 1.97 15.16 10.96
C THR A 69 3.17 14.23 10.80
N LEU A 70 3.47 13.82 9.57
CA LEU A 70 4.43 12.77 9.30
C LEU A 70 5.88 13.27 9.24
N ASN A 71 6.79 12.48 9.79
CA ASN A 71 8.20 12.83 9.94
C ASN A 71 8.89 12.93 8.56
N GLN A 72 9.25 14.15 8.15
CA GLN A 72 9.89 14.42 6.87
C GLN A 72 11.25 13.74 6.69
N ASN A 73 11.97 13.47 7.79
CA ASN A 73 13.22 12.71 7.72
C ASN A 73 12.96 11.25 7.33
N LEU A 74 11.87 10.65 7.82
CA LEU A 74 11.48 9.28 7.43
C LEU A 74 11.06 9.22 5.95
N LEU A 75 10.32 10.23 5.46
CA LEU A 75 9.98 10.29 4.04
C LEU A 75 11.22 10.42 3.15
N THR A 76 12.14 11.30 3.54
CA THR A 76 13.41 11.49 2.83
C THR A 76 14.22 10.20 2.81
N PHE A 77 14.33 9.52 3.96
CA PHE A 77 15.01 8.24 4.07
C PHE A 77 14.37 7.17 3.18
N ALA A 78 13.04 7.01 3.22
CA ALA A 78 12.32 6.02 2.41
C ALA A 78 12.51 6.26 0.90
N LYS A 79 12.50 7.52 0.46
CA LYS A 79 12.77 7.89 -0.94
C LYS A 79 14.20 7.55 -1.36
N LEU A 80 15.18 7.84 -0.51
CA LEU A 80 16.59 7.52 -0.79
C LEU A 80 16.83 6.01 -0.90
N ASP A 81 16.33 5.22 0.06
CA ASP A 81 16.44 3.75 0.01
C ASP A 81 15.80 3.18 -1.26
N PHE A 82 14.58 3.62 -1.56
CA PHE A 82 13.85 3.12 -2.72
C PHE A 82 14.61 3.40 -4.03
N ASN A 83 15.09 4.64 -4.21
CA ASN A 83 15.80 5.05 -5.42
C ASN A 83 17.15 4.34 -5.58
N MET A 84 17.88 4.14 -4.48
CA MET A 84 19.15 3.42 -4.49
C MET A 84 18.97 1.97 -4.96
N VAL A 85 17.97 1.25 -4.44
CA VAL A 85 17.73 -0.12 -4.88
C VAL A 85 17.16 -0.16 -6.30
N GLN A 86 16.31 0.81 -6.67
CA GLN A 86 15.81 0.92 -8.03
C GLN A 86 16.95 1.12 -9.05
N SER A 87 18.01 1.88 -8.73
CA SER A 87 19.14 2.04 -9.65
C SER A 87 19.91 0.75 -9.87
N PHE A 88 20.06 -0.10 -8.84
CA PHE A 88 20.67 -1.42 -9.00
C PHE A 88 19.82 -2.32 -9.90
N HIS A 89 18.51 -2.42 -9.65
CA HIS A 89 17.62 -3.19 -10.52
C HIS A 89 17.64 -2.70 -11.98
N GLN A 90 17.75 -1.39 -12.22
CA GLN A 90 17.87 -0.84 -13.57
C GLN A 90 19.18 -1.24 -14.25
N GLN A 91 20.28 -1.32 -13.50
CA GLN A 91 21.54 -1.80 -14.02
C GLN A 91 21.46 -3.31 -14.35
N GLU A 92 20.95 -4.13 -13.43
CA GLU A 92 20.75 -5.57 -13.64
C GLU A 92 19.87 -5.84 -14.87
N LEU A 93 18.80 -5.06 -15.07
CA LEU A 93 17.96 -5.19 -16.26
C LEU A 93 18.68 -4.84 -17.57
N ARG A 94 19.62 -3.88 -17.54
CA ARG A 94 20.44 -3.56 -18.72
C ARG A 94 21.37 -4.73 -19.05
N GLU A 95 22.06 -5.25 -18.04
CA GLU A 95 22.97 -6.40 -18.20
C GLU A 95 22.24 -7.65 -18.70
N LEU A 96 20.99 -7.88 -18.28
CA LEU A 96 20.17 -9.01 -18.75
C LEU A 96 19.57 -8.83 -20.15
N SER A 97 19.56 -7.59 -20.67
CA SER A 97 19.00 -7.28 -22.00
C SER A 97 20.08 -7.26 -23.09
N GLU A 98 21.34 -7.47 -22.73
CA GLU A 98 22.50 -7.65 -23.61
C GLU A 98 22.72 -9.14 -23.94
#